data_AF-A0A090IKM4-F1
#
_entry.id   AF-A0A090IKM4-F1
#
_cell.length_a   1.000
_cell.length_b   1.000
_cell.length_c   1.000
_cell.angle_alpha   90.00
_cell.angle_beta   90.00
_cell.angle_gamma   90.00
#
_symmetry.space_group_name_H-M   'P 1'
#
loop_
_entity.id
_entity.type
_entity.pdbx_description
1 polymer ?
#
loop_
_entity_poly.entity_id
_entity_poly.type
_entity_poly.pdbx_seq_one_letter_code
_entity_poly.pdbx_strand_id
1 'polypeptide(L)'
;MKKSVIALLSLAVLLGGCSNKVSYGDAQAVETTTVDFGSTDLQKIAAEMTESMLSSGSVAQITQGNRPIVFVESIKNKTSEHIDTESVTDSISTKLLNSGKFRFVDMDRVEAVRSQLNFQNNDELVNQNTAIQFGKMVGAQYMLYGNLSSIVKNAGSDKDVYYKMTMRLMDLETGLIEWADETEIRKQQEKSLLGW
;
A
#
# COMPACT_ATOMS: atom_id res chain seq x y z
N MET A 1 65.19 6.80 -17.63
CA MET A 1 64.38 7.54 -16.64
C MET A 1 63.23 8.38 -17.24
N LYS A 2 63.26 8.79 -18.53
CA LYS A 2 62.20 9.62 -19.13
C LYS A 2 60.96 8.86 -19.68
N LYS A 3 61.04 7.55 -19.92
CA LYS A 3 59.93 6.76 -20.50
C LYS A 3 58.93 6.23 -19.45
N SER A 4 59.37 6.03 -18.20
CA SER A 4 58.52 5.54 -17.10
C SER A 4 57.57 6.59 -16.53
N VAL A 5 57.91 7.88 -16.67
CA VAL A 5 57.07 8.99 -16.19
C VAL A 5 55.87 9.22 -17.11
N ILE A 6 56.01 8.92 -18.40
CA ILE A 6 54.92 9.08 -19.39
C ILE A 6 53.85 7.98 -19.19
N ALA A 7 54.24 6.77 -18.79
CA ALA A 7 53.29 5.67 -18.55
C ALA A 7 52.43 5.87 -17.28
N LEU A 8 52.94 6.61 -16.29
CA LEU A 8 52.21 6.91 -15.05
C LEU A 8 51.20 8.06 -15.21
N LEU A 9 51.43 9.01 -16.12
CA LEU A 9 50.46 10.08 -16.40
C LEU A 9 49.26 9.62 -17.23
N SER A 10 49.41 8.58 -18.07
CA SER A 10 48.31 8.02 -18.87
C SER A 10 47.30 7.20 -18.04
N LEU A 11 47.66 6.75 -16.84
CA LEU A 11 46.78 5.95 -15.98
C LEU A 11 45.91 6.80 -15.02
N ALA A 12 46.19 8.10 -14.90
CA ALA A 12 45.51 8.99 -13.96
C ALA A 12 44.18 9.60 -14.48
N VAL A 13 43.80 9.35 -15.75
CA VAL A 13 42.62 9.97 -16.38
C VAL A 13 41.35 9.09 -16.31
N LEU A 14 41.43 7.90 -15.72
CA LEU A 14 40.30 6.97 -15.64
C LEU A 14 39.51 7.00 -14.31
N LEU A 15 39.86 7.90 -13.39
CA LEU A 15 39.06 8.14 -12.18
C LEU A 15 37.93 9.15 -12.47
N GLY A 16 37.11 8.86 -13.47
CA GLY A 16 35.83 9.52 -13.66
C GLY A 16 34.87 9.05 -12.58
N GLY A 17 34.67 9.85 -11.53
CA GLY A 17 33.68 9.56 -10.52
C GLY A 17 32.27 9.55 -11.12
N CYS A 18 31.52 8.47 -10.91
CA CYS A 18 30.10 8.43 -11.23
C CYS A 18 29.38 9.50 -10.39
N SER A 19 29.02 10.62 -11.02
CA SER A 19 28.14 11.61 -10.41
C SER A 19 26.72 11.07 -10.47
N ASN A 20 26.13 10.81 -9.30
CA ASN A 20 24.71 10.47 -9.21
C ASN A 20 23.89 11.69 -9.63
N LYS A 21 23.35 11.64 -10.85
CA LYS A 21 22.45 12.69 -11.35
C LYS A 21 21.02 12.33 -10.94
N VAL A 22 20.48 13.04 -9.95
CA VAL A 22 19.07 12.96 -9.58
C VAL A 22 18.26 13.80 -10.57
N SER A 23 17.22 13.22 -11.16
CA SER A 23 16.24 13.94 -11.97
C SER A 23 14.84 13.56 -11.52
N TYR A 24 13.90 14.51 -11.65
CA TYR A 24 12.49 14.21 -11.45
C TYR A 24 12.02 13.17 -12.47
N GLY A 25 11.34 12.13 -11.98
CA GLY A 25 10.61 11.16 -12.79
C GLY A 25 9.12 11.47 -12.83
N ASP A 26 8.40 10.79 -13.72
CA ASP A 26 6.93 10.80 -13.75
C ASP A 26 6.41 9.82 -12.69
N ALA A 27 5.60 10.32 -11.76
CA ALA A 27 4.99 9.50 -10.71
C ALA A 27 3.96 8.51 -11.25
N GLN A 28 3.45 8.69 -12.47
CA GLN A 28 2.49 7.79 -13.12
C GLN A 28 3.15 6.78 -14.06
N ALA A 29 4.47 6.87 -14.27
CA ALA A 29 5.18 5.91 -15.10
C ALA A 29 5.14 4.50 -14.46
N VAL A 30 5.07 3.48 -15.31
CA VAL A 30 5.18 2.09 -14.86
C VAL A 30 6.60 1.85 -14.36
N GLU A 31 6.72 1.49 -13.09
CA GLU A 31 7.97 1.13 -12.47
C GLU A 31 8.43 -0.24 -12.96
N THR A 32 9.60 -0.28 -13.60
CA THR A 32 10.21 -1.52 -14.13
C THR A 32 11.57 -1.81 -13.51
N THR A 33 11.85 -1.22 -12.34
CA THR A 33 13.17 -1.29 -11.69
C THR A 33 13.42 -2.66 -11.07
N THR A 34 12.45 -3.19 -10.33
CA THR A 34 12.49 -4.51 -9.71
C THR A 34 11.11 -5.16 -9.75
N VAL A 35 11.05 -6.43 -9.37
CA VAL A 35 9.78 -7.15 -9.15
C VAL A 35 9.26 -7.01 -7.72
N ASP A 36 9.96 -6.27 -6.85
CA ASP A 36 9.52 -6.01 -5.48
C ASP A 36 8.41 -4.97 -5.47
N PHE A 37 7.59 -4.93 -4.43
CA PHE A 37 6.41 -4.06 -4.39
C PHE A 37 6.81 -2.58 -4.55
N GLY A 38 6.20 -1.91 -5.54
CA GLY A 38 6.60 -0.58 -5.96
C GLY A 38 5.45 0.43 -6.00
N SER A 39 5.80 1.62 -6.48
CA SER A 39 4.90 2.77 -6.59
C SER A 39 3.72 2.53 -7.54
N THR A 40 3.95 1.86 -8.67
CA THR A 40 2.90 1.49 -9.63
C THR A 40 1.91 0.50 -9.02
N ASP A 41 2.39 -0.46 -8.22
CA ASP A 41 1.53 -1.47 -7.61
C ASP A 41 0.58 -0.83 -6.58
N LEU A 42 1.12 0.06 -5.74
CA LEU A 42 0.34 0.84 -4.79
C LEU A 42 -0.74 1.66 -5.48
N GLN A 43 -0.37 2.39 -6.53
CA GLN A 43 -1.30 3.25 -7.27
C GLN A 43 -2.40 2.43 -7.94
N LYS A 44 -2.05 1.28 -8.54
CA LYS A 44 -2.98 0.36 -9.18
C LYS A 44 -3.98 -0.20 -8.17
N ILE A 45 -3.50 -0.76 -7.06
CA ILE A 45 -4.35 -1.31 -6.00
C ILE A 45 -5.29 -0.23 -5.47
N ALA A 46 -4.76 0.96 -5.16
CA ALA A 46 -5.58 2.03 -4.60
C ALA A 46 -6.66 2.50 -5.59
N ALA A 47 -6.35 2.54 -6.90
CA ALA A 47 -7.31 2.88 -7.93
C ALA A 47 -8.40 1.80 -8.09
N GLU A 48 -8.01 0.55 -8.35
CA GLU A 48 -8.93 -0.54 -8.66
C GLU A 48 -9.85 -0.85 -7.47
N MET A 49 -9.32 -0.91 -6.24
CA MET A 49 -10.14 -1.17 -5.05
C MET A 49 -11.13 -0.04 -4.76
N THR A 50 -10.72 1.22 -4.93
CA THR A 50 -11.61 2.36 -4.74
C THR A 50 -12.70 2.39 -5.81
N GLU A 51 -12.33 2.18 -7.07
CA GLU A 51 -13.27 2.17 -8.19
C GLU A 51 -14.31 1.04 -8.04
N SER A 52 -13.84 -0.17 -7.71
CA SER A 52 -14.72 -1.30 -7.42
C SER A 52 -15.72 -0.97 -6.31
N MET A 53 -15.25 -0.45 -5.18
CA MET A 53 -16.11 -0.07 -4.07
C MET A 53 -17.15 0.98 -4.48
N LEU A 54 -16.74 2.03 -5.19
CA LEU A 54 -17.64 3.10 -5.61
C LEU A 54 -18.65 2.66 -6.69
N SER A 55 -18.30 1.64 -7.46
CA SER A 55 -19.17 1.06 -8.51
C SER A 55 -20.16 0.00 -7.97
N SER A 56 -19.94 -0.50 -6.75
CA SER A 56 -20.81 -1.52 -6.13
C SER A 56 -22.23 -1.00 -5.88
N GLY A 57 -23.23 -1.80 -6.26
CA GLY A 57 -24.65 -1.50 -6.01
C GLY A 57 -24.98 -1.40 -4.52
N SER A 58 -24.40 -2.27 -3.68
CA SER A 58 -24.57 -2.21 -2.22
C SER A 58 -24.01 -0.90 -1.66
N VAL A 59 -22.83 -0.49 -2.12
CA VAL A 59 -22.21 0.78 -1.68
C VAL A 59 -22.99 1.99 -2.22
N ALA A 60 -23.53 1.91 -3.44
CA ALA A 60 -24.39 2.94 -3.98
C ALA A 60 -25.65 3.12 -3.12
N GLN A 61 -26.25 2.03 -2.64
CA GLN A 61 -27.40 2.07 -1.72
C GLN A 61 -27.03 2.69 -0.37
N ILE A 62 -25.90 2.29 0.23
CA ILE A 62 -25.42 2.84 1.52
C ILE A 62 -25.13 4.34 1.43
N THR A 63 -24.61 4.78 0.29
CA THR A 63 -24.19 6.18 0.06
C THR A 63 -25.28 7.04 -0.59
N GLN A 64 -26.49 6.50 -0.77
CA GLN A 64 -27.60 7.23 -1.37
C GLN A 64 -28.18 8.25 -0.38
N GLY A 65 -27.89 9.53 -0.61
CA GLY A 65 -28.38 10.62 0.25
C GLY A 65 -27.77 10.65 1.66
N ASN A 66 -26.76 9.81 1.92
CA ASN A 66 -26.02 9.76 3.18
C ASN A 66 -24.52 9.70 2.90
N ARG A 67 -23.72 10.12 3.90
CA ARG A 67 -22.26 9.96 3.90
C ARG A 67 -21.87 9.13 5.12
N PRO A 68 -21.86 7.79 5.05
CA PRO A 68 -21.50 6.95 6.19
C PRO A 68 -20.12 7.30 6.74
N ILE A 69 -19.98 7.14 8.07
CA ILE A 69 -18.70 7.27 8.75
C ILE A 69 -18.02 5.89 8.71
N VAL A 70 -16.83 5.84 8.14
CA VAL A 70 -16.04 4.63 7.96
C VAL A 70 -14.80 4.70 8.83
N PHE A 71 -14.58 3.62 9.58
CA PHE A 71 -13.33 3.32 10.25
C PHE A 71 -12.46 2.49 9.29
N VAL A 72 -11.18 2.81 9.15
CA VAL A 72 -10.25 2.06 8.30
C VAL A 72 -9.24 1.37 9.18
N GLU A 73 -9.21 0.04 9.14
CA GLU A 73 -8.16 -0.76 9.74
C GLU A 73 -6.96 -0.80 8.79
N SER A 74 -5.75 -0.65 9.35
CA SER A 74 -4.51 -0.79 8.58
C SER A 74 -4.48 -2.13 7.85
N ILE A 75 -4.13 -2.09 6.56
CA ILE A 75 -4.01 -3.30 5.75
C ILE A 75 -2.93 -4.21 6.34
N LYS A 76 -3.30 -5.47 6.60
CA LYS A 76 -2.38 -6.46 7.16
C LYS A 76 -1.39 -6.92 6.09
N ASN A 77 -0.10 -6.70 6.34
CA ASN A 77 0.95 -7.24 5.50
C ASN A 77 1.13 -8.75 5.77
N LYS A 78 0.81 -9.57 4.78
CA LYS A 78 1.03 -11.02 4.73
C LYS A 78 1.99 -11.42 3.62
N THR A 79 2.76 -10.46 3.10
CA THR A 79 3.83 -10.72 2.14
C THR A 79 5.11 -11.13 2.86
N SER A 80 6.10 -11.58 2.11
CA SER A 80 7.46 -11.78 2.62
C SER A 80 8.28 -10.48 2.67
N GLU A 81 7.73 -9.35 2.21
CA GLU A 81 8.41 -8.07 2.07
C GLU A 81 7.96 -7.07 3.13
N HIS A 82 8.83 -6.13 3.50
CA HIS A 82 8.46 -5.00 4.34
C HIS A 82 7.78 -3.93 3.48
N ILE A 83 6.49 -4.11 3.24
CA ILE A 83 5.66 -3.17 2.47
C ILE A 83 5.03 -2.16 3.41
N ASP A 84 5.11 -0.89 3.02
CA ASP A 84 4.36 0.20 3.64
C ASP A 84 2.87 0.09 3.25
N THR A 85 2.12 -0.68 4.05
CA THR A 85 0.68 -0.83 3.87
C THR A 85 -0.12 0.36 4.37
N GLU A 86 0.49 1.27 5.13
CA GLU A 86 -0.10 2.54 5.57
C GLU A 86 -0.29 3.46 4.37
N SER A 87 0.74 3.65 3.54
CA SER A 87 0.64 4.41 2.30
C SER A 87 -0.46 3.90 1.35
N VAL A 88 -0.69 2.58 1.29
CA VAL A 88 -1.79 1.98 0.51
C VAL A 88 -3.15 2.36 1.13
N THR A 89 -3.26 2.23 2.45
CA THR A 89 -4.47 2.55 3.23
C THR A 89 -4.84 4.03 3.10
N ASP A 90 -3.87 4.92 3.18
CA ASP A 90 -4.03 6.37 3.03
C ASP A 90 -4.47 6.77 1.63
N SER A 91 -3.87 6.14 0.61
CA SER A 91 -4.24 6.40 -0.78
C SER A 91 -5.69 6.04 -1.07
N ILE A 92 -6.16 4.90 -0.54
CA ILE A 92 -7.55 4.47 -0.68
C ILE A 92 -8.49 5.39 0.10
N SER A 93 -8.18 5.67 1.37
CA SER A 93 -8.97 6.55 2.23
C SER A 93 -9.10 7.94 1.64
N THR A 94 -8.01 8.48 1.08
CA THR A 94 -7.99 9.78 0.39
C THR A 94 -8.88 9.77 -0.85
N LYS A 95 -8.79 8.74 -1.70
CA LYS A 95 -9.64 8.61 -2.90
C LYS A 95 -11.12 8.50 -2.53
N LEU A 96 -11.46 7.69 -1.52
CA LEU A 96 -12.83 7.54 -1.03
C LEU A 96 -13.35 8.83 -0.38
N LEU A 97 -12.51 9.58 0.35
CA LEU A 97 -12.89 10.88 0.91
C LEU A 97 -13.17 11.89 -0.21
N ASN A 98 -12.31 11.93 -1.23
CA ASN A 98 -12.44 12.80 -2.39
C ASN A 98 -13.67 12.47 -3.26
N SER A 99 -14.18 11.23 -3.20
CA SER A 99 -15.45 10.87 -3.86
C SER A 99 -16.67 11.60 -3.29
N GLY A 100 -16.55 12.19 -2.09
CA GLY A 100 -17.65 12.84 -1.38
C GLY A 100 -18.69 11.88 -0.80
N LYS A 101 -18.55 10.56 -1.00
CA LYS A 101 -19.52 9.56 -0.53
C LYS A 101 -19.30 9.10 0.91
N PHE A 102 -18.10 9.29 1.45
CA PHE A 102 -17.73 8.81 2.78
C PHE A 102 -17.23 9.92 3.69
N ARG A 103 -17.22 9.63 4.99
CA ARG A 103 -16.50 10.36 6.04
C ARG A 103 -15.61 9.34 6.75
N PHE A 104 -14.42 9.77 7.18
CA PHE A 104 -13.47 8.89 7.84
C PHE A 104 -13.21 9.37 9.26
N VAL A 105 -12.96 8.40 10.15
CA VAL A 105 -12.41 8.69 11.47
C VAL A 105 -10.91 8.82 11.32
N ASP A 106 -10.35 9.93 11.81
CA ASP A 106 -8.91 10.15 11.89
C ASP A 106 -8.35 9.36 13.09
N MET A 107 -7.64 8.26 12.80
CA MET A 107 -7.16 7.34 13.83
C MET A 107 -6.04 7.92 14.68
N ASP A 108 -5.10 8.64 14.07
CA ASP A 108 -3.96 9.24 14.77
C ASP A 108 -4.43 10.23 15.83
N ARG A 109 -5.49 10.99 15.51
CA ARG A 109 -6.10 11.94 16.44
C ARG A 109 -6.90 11.26 17.52
N VAL A 110 -7.57 10.14 17.22
CA VAL A 110 -8.30 9.42 18.27
C VAL A 110 -7.35 8.64 19.18
N GLU A 111 -6.26 8.07 18.69
CA GLU A 111 -5.26 7.39 19.53
C GLU A 111 -4.52 8.38 20.46
N ALA A 112 -4.26 9.59 19.98
CA ALA A 112 -3.81 10.70 20.81
C ALA A 112 -4.82 11.07 21.91
N VAL A 113 -6.13 11.01 21.63
CA VAL A 113 -7.19 11.19 22.65
C VAL A 113 -7.29 9.99 23.60
N ARG A 114 -7.11 8.75 23.12
CA ARG A 114 -7.09 7.54 23.95
C ARG A 114 -5.95 7.54 24.96
N SER A 115 -4.75 7.95 24.53
CA SER A 115 -3.58 8.06 25.41
C SER A 115 -3.80 9.11 26.50
N GLN A 116 -4.52 10.19 26.20
CA GLN A 116 -4.94 11.19 27.19
C GLN A 116 -6.03 10.68 28.14
N LEU A 117 -6.90 9.77 27.69
CA LEU A 117 -7.97 9.16 28.50
C LEU A 117 -7.51 7.96 29.35
N ASN A 118 -6.20 7.67 29.44
CA ASN A 118 -5.66 6.54 30.22
C ASN A 118 -6.27 5.17 29.85
N PHE A 119 -6.60 4.93 28.58
CA PHE A 119 -6.87 3.56 28.12
C PHE A 119 -5.55 2.77 28.13
N GLN A 120 -5.17 2.22 29.29
CA GLN A 120 -3.93 1.46 29.54
C GLN A 120 -3.86 0.09 28.84
N ASN A 121 -4.74 -0.22 27.89
CA ASN A 121 -4.73 -1.48 27.17
C ASN A 121 -3.96 -1.32 25.85
N ASN A 122 -2.63 -1.22 25.95
CA ASN A 122 -1.70 -1.05 24.84
C ASN A 122 -1.63 -2.26 23.87
N ASP A 123 -2.46 -3.30 24.04
CA ASP A 123 -2.30 -4.59 23.33
C ASP A 123 -3.55 -5.03 22.54
N GLU A 124 -4.66 -4.27 22.58
CA GLU A 124 -5.96 -4.82 22.19
C GLU A 124 -6.39 -4.56 20.74
N LEU A 125 -5.76 -3.64 19.98
CA LEU A 125 -6.13 -3.39 18.57
C LEU A 125 -5.61 -4.45 17.58
N VAL A 126 -4.84 -5.43 18.05
CA VAL A 126 -4.53 -6.64 17.26
C VAL A 126 -5.79 -7.51 17.08
N ASN A 127 -6.77 -7.39 17.98
CA ASN A 127 -8.01 -8.15 17.95
C ASN A 127 -9.12 -7.39 17.21
N GLN A 128 -9.72 -8.04 16.22
CA GLN A 128 -10.81 -7.51 15.42
C GLN A 128 -12.02 -7.06 16.27
N ASN A 129 -12.30 -7.73 17.40
CA ASN A 129 -13.39 -7.35 18.30
C ASN A 129 -13.17 -5.98 18.93
N THR A 130 -11.93 -5.66 19.32
CA THR A 130 -11.57 -4.36 19.89
C THR A 130 -11.68 -3.26 18.84
N ALA A 131 -11.23 -3.53 17.61
CA ALA A 131 -11.35 -2.59 16.50
C ALA A 131 -12.83 -2.25 16.21
N ILE A 132 -13.72 -3.26 16.23
CA ILE A 132 -15.17 -3.07 16.09
C ILE A 132 -15.75 -2.22 17.24
N GLN A 133 -15.44 -2.57 18.49
CA GLN A 133 -15.93 -1.81 19.66
C GLN A 133 -15.46 -0.36 19.62
N PHE A 134 -14.21 -0.16 19.20
CA PHE A 134 -13.64 1.16 19.07
C PHE A 134 -14.28 1.96 17.94
N GLY A 135 -14.47 1.36 16.76
CA GLY A 135 -15.20 1.97 15.64
C GLY A 135 -16.58 2.47 16.09
N LYS A 136 -17.31 1.68 16.89
CA LYS A 136 -18.59 2.11 17.48
C LYS A 136 -18.44 3.31 18.43
N MET A 137 -17.39 3.33 19.25
CA MET A 137 -17.12 4.42 20.20
C MET A 137 -16.91 5.77 19.51
N VAL A 138 -16.26 5.77 18.35
CA VAL A 138 -16.01 6.98 17.53
C VAL A 138 -17.14 7.29 16.55
N GLY A 139 -18.25 6.55 16.61
CA GLY A 139 -19.42 6.74 15.75
C GLY A 139 -19.25 6.25 14.31
N ALA A 140 -18.29 5.38 14.04
CA ALA A 140 -18.19 4.70 12.75
C ALA A 140 -19.36 3.72 12.58
N GLN A 141 -19.91 3.72 11.37
CA GLN A 141 -21.00 2.82 10.95
C GLN A 141 -20.43 1.61 10.21
N TYR A 142 -19.34 1.80 9.47
CA TYR A 142 -18.69 0.76 8.70
C TYR A 142 -17.21 0.67 9.01
N MET A 143 -16.64 -0.51 8.77
CA MET A 143 -15.22 -0.79 8.89
C MET A 143 -14.69 -1.29 7.55
N LEU A 144 -13.67 -0.60 7.03
CA LEU A 144 -12.91 -1.01 5.86
C LEU A 144 -11.62 -1.69 6.35
N TYR A 145 -11.38 -2.92 5.91
CA TYR A 145 -10.21 -3.68 6.33
C TYR A 145 -9.75 -4.63 5.22
N GLY A 146 -8.52 -5.11 5.31
CA GLY A 146 -7.94 -5.95 4.28
C GLY A 146 -6.58 -6.54 4.59
N ASN A 147 -6.03 -7.24 3.62
CA ASN A 147 -4.67 -7.76 3.67
C ASN A 147 -4.01 -7.77 2.30
N LEU A 148 -2.69 -7.63 2.31
CA LEU A 148 -1.84 -7.76 1.14
C LEU A 148 -0.99 -9.02 1.30
N SER A 149 -1.08 -9.95 0.35
CA SER A 149 -0.37 -11.22 0.37
C SER A 149 0.48 -11.40 -0.89
N SER A 150 1.52 -12.24 -0.81
CA SER A 150 2.41 -12.51 -1.93
C SER A 150 2.73 -14.00 -2.09
N ILE A 151 2.93 -14.44 -3.33
CA ILE A 151 3.49 -15.75 -3.68
C ILE A 151 4.73 -15.49 -4.52
N VAL A 152 5.89 -15.93 -4.05
CA VAL A 152 7.17 -15.78 -4.75
C VAL A 152 7.62 -17.14 -5.27
N LYS A 153 7.95 -17.23 -6.56
CA LYS A 153 8.55 -18.41 -7.19
C LYS A 153 9.89 -18.03 -7.80
N ASN A 154 10.89 -18.87 -7.58
CA ASN A 154 12.23 -18.71 -8.14
C ASN A 154 12.55 -19.93 -9.01
N ALA A 155 13.07 -19.69 -10.21
CA ALA A 155 13.54 -20.73 -11.12
C ALA A 155 14.90 -20.32 -11.69
N GLY A 156 15.98 -20.83 -11.09
CA GLY A 156 17.33 -20.39 -11.44
C GLY A 156 17.54 -18.91 -11.13
N SER A 157 17.76 -18.11 -12.18
CA SER A 157 17.92 -16.65 -12.08
C SER A 157 16.63 -15.86 -12.25
N ASP A 158 15.54 -16.55 -12.60
CA ASP A 158 14.25 -15.93 -12.87
C ASP A 158 13.39 -15.88 -11.61
N LYS A 159 12.65 -14.77 -11.46
CA LYS A 159 11.80 -14.48 -10.30
C LYS A 159 10.40 -14.14 -10.77
N ASP A 160 9.39 -14.82 -10.24
CA ASP A 160 7.97 -14.56 -10.46
C ASP A 160 7.35 -14.18 -9.11
N VAL A 161 6.75 -12.99 -9.03
CA VAL A 161 6.09 -12.51 -7.82
C VAL A 161 4.65 -12.19 -8.15
N TYR A 162 3.76 -12.79 -7.39
CA TYR A 162 2.33 -12.55 -7.45
C TYR A 162 1.88 -11.89 -6.15
N TYR A 163 1.26 -10.71 -6.25
CA TYR A 163 0.63 -10.02 -5.13
C TYR A 163 -0.88 -10.09 -5.26
N LYS A 164 -1.54 -10.20 -4.10
CA LYS A 164 -2.98 -10.12 -4.00
C LYS A 164 -3.41 -9.27 -2.83
N MET A 165 -4.14 -8.21 -3.13
CA MET A 165 -4.87 -7.40 -2.16
C MET A 165 -6.29 -7.94 -2.02
N THR A 166 -6.77 -8.07 -0.80
CA THR A 166 -8.20 -8.33 -0.52
C THR A 166 -8.71 -7.29 0.46
N MET A 167 -9.84 -6.65 0.16
CA MET A 167 -10.48 -5.71 1.08
C MET A 167 -11.97 -6.00 1.24
N ARG A 168 -12.50 -5.54 2.37
CA ARG A 168 -13.90 -5.72 2.76
C ARG A 168 -14.41 -4.47 3.48
N LEU A 169 -15.64 -4.09 3.18
CA LEU A 169 -16.44 -3.13 3.94
C LEU A 169 -17.45 -3.92 4.77
N MET A 170 -17.38 -3.80 6.09
CA MET A 170 -18.30 -4.43 7.02
C MET A 170 -19.16 -3.39 7.72
N ASP A 171 -20.46 -3.66 7.86
CA ASP A 171 -21.36 -2.94 8.74
C ASP A 171 -21.05 -3.29 10.20
N LEU A 172 -20.72 -2.28 11.02
CA LEU A 172 -20.30 -2.52 12.41
C LEU A 172 -21.46 -2.93 13.31
N GLU A 173 -22.70 -2.55 12.99
CA GLU A 173 -23.88 -2.89 13.79
C GLU A 173 -24.25 -4.37 13.61
N THR A 174 -24.34 -4.80 12.35
CA THR A 174 -24.82 -6.14 11.97
C THR A 174 -23.70 -7.17 11.77
N GLY A 175 -22.47 -6.71 11.50
CA GLY A 175 -21.33 -7.57 11.15
C GLY A 175 -21.37 -8.09 9.71
N LEU A 176 -22.30 -7.61 8.88
CA LEU A 176 -22.43 -8.04 7.48
C LEU A 176 -21.36 -7.40 6.60
N ILE A 177 -20.88 -8.14 5.60
CA ILE A 177 -19.96 -7.61 4.58
C ILE A 177 -20.80 -7.04 3.45
N GLU A 178 -20.74 -5.73 3.28
CA GLU A 178 -21.49 -4.97 2.27
C GLU A 178 -20.76 -4.86 0.94
N TRP A 179 -19.43 -4.95 0.99
CA TRP A 179 -18.58 -4.99 -0.20
C TRP A 179 -17.31 -5.77 0.09
N ALA A 180 -16.83 -6.50 -0.90
CA ALA A 180 -15.53 -7.13 -0.89
C ALA A 180 -15.00 -7.21 -2.31
N ASP A 181 -13.70 -7.01 -2.48
CA ASP A 181 -13.05 -7.26 -3.76
C ASP A 181 -11.57 -7.63 -3.59
N GLU A 182 -10.97 -8.08 -4.68
CA GLU A 182 -9.58 -8.50 -4.78
C GLU A 182 -8.90 -7.82 -5.97
N THR A 183 -7.65 -7.40 -5.79
CA THR A 183 -6.80 -6.91 -6.87
C THR A 183 -5.53 -7.75 -6.94
N GLU A 184 -5.15 -8.15 -8.14
CA GLU A 184 -4.04 -9.04 -8.40
C GLU A 184 -2.98 -8.37 -9.26
N ILE A 185 -1.72 -8.61 -8.91
CA ILE A 185 -0.56 -8.11 -9.65
C ILE A 185 0.42 -9.27 -9.81
N ARG A 186 0.91 -9.49 -11.02
CA ARG A 186 1.97 -10.46 -11.29
C ARG A 186 3.13 -9.77 -12.00
N LYS A 187 4.33 -9.97 -11.47
CA LYS A 187 5.58 -9.42 -12.01
C LYS A 187 6.58 -10.54 -12.24
N GLN A 188 7.31 -10.46 -13.35
CA GLN A 188 8.28 -11.46 -13.78
C GLN A 188 9.60 -10.78 -14.10
N GLN A 189 10.69 -11.38 -13.64
CA GLN A 189 12.04 -10.96 -13.93
C GLN A 189 12.77 -12.14 -14.57
N GLU A 190 13.29 -11.92 -15.78
CA GLU A 190 14.20 -12.83 -16.45
C GLU A 190 15.61 -12.25 -16.39
N LYS A 191 16.58 -13.07 -15.99
CA LYS A 191 18.00 -12.67 -16.01
C LYS A 191 18.68 -13.30 -17.23
N SER A 192 18.86 -12.51 -18.29
CA SER A 192 19.75 -12.91 -19.39
C SER A 192 21.22 -12.88 -18.93
N LEU A 193 21.94 -13.99 -19.10
CA LEU A 193 23.39 -14.07 -18.86
C LEU A 193 24.23 -13.36 -19.93
N LEU A 194 23.60 -12.87 -21.01
CA LEU A 194 24.23 -12.11 -22.08
C LEU A 194 23.39 -10.85 -22.35
N GLY A 195 23.73 -9.77 -21.65
CA GLY A 195 23.24 -8.42 -21.95
C GLY A 195 24.29 -7.67 -22.77
N TRP A 196 24.04 -7.55 -24.08
CA TRP A 196 24.45 -6.42 -24.90
C TRP A 196 23.17 -5.77 -25.44
#